data_AF-A0A9E3AN53-F1
#
_entry.id   AF-A0A9E3AN53-F1
#
_cell.length_a   1.000
_cell.length_b   1.000
_cell.length_c   1.000
_cell.angle_alpha   90.00
_cell.angle_beta   90.00
_cell.angle_gamma   90.00
#
_symmetry.space_group_name_H-M   'P 1'
#
loop_
_entity.id
_entity.type
_entity.pdbx_description
1 polymer ?
#
loop_
_entity_poly.entity_id
_entity_poly.type
_entity_poly.pdbx_seq_one_letter_code
_entity_poly.pdbx_strand_id
1 'polypeptide(L)'
;MTAPVVRIAPSPMPLQLDRLLPALTAQFEAGAAAHDADSTFPFENFAALKDAGLLALTAPRELGGGAADLKTALTVIRAVARGEPATALVLTMQYLFHASLADGAEWPPALRRRVIE
;
A
#
# COMPACT_ATOMS: atom_id res chain seq x y z
N MET A 1 4.63 -25.54 -11.77
CA MET A 1 3.56 -24.61 -11.35
C MET A 1 4.01 -23.20 -11.69
N THR A 2 3.50 -22.60 -12.76
CA THR A 2 3.73 -21.18 -13.07
C THR A 2 2.74 -20.36 -12.27
N ALA A 3 3.21 -19.63 -11.26
CA ALA A 3 2.37 -18.66 -10.56
C ALA A 3 1.84 -17.63 -11.57
N PRO A 4 0.55 -17.26 -11.52
CA PRO A 4 0.02 -16.23 -12.39
C PRO A 4 0.79 -14.93 -12.16
N VAL A 5 1.30 -14.35 -13.25
CA VAL A 5 1.99 -13.06 -13.21
C VAL A 5 0.92 -11.98 -13.02
N VAL A 6 0.95 -11.33 -11.86
CA VAL A 6 0.01 -10.24 -11.55
C VAL A 6 0.19 -9.10 -12.55
N ARG A 7 -0.86 -8.80 -13.31
CA ARG A 7 -0.82 -7.75 -14.34
C ARG A 7 -1.30 -6.43 -13.77
N ILE A 8 -0.35 -5.53 -13.54
CA ILE A 8 -0.62 -4.20 -12.98
C ILE A 8 -0.71 -3.17 -14.12
N ALA A 9 -1.90 -2.63 -14.38
CA ALA A 9 -2.20 -1.70 -15.48
C ALA A 9 -2.02 -0.21 -15.08
N PRO A 10 -1.71 0.71 -16.03
CA PRO A 10 -1.56 2.16 -15.79
C PRO A 10 -2.77 2.76 -15.08
N SER A 11 -2.52 3.61 -14.08
CA SER A 11 -3.61 4.18 -13.27
C SER A 11 -4.26 5.39 -13.96
N PRO A 12 -5.60 5.45 -14.11
CA PRO A 12 -6.30 6.55 -14.77
C PRO A 12 -6.54 7.82 -13.93
N MET A 13 -6.20 7.87 -12.63
CA MET A 13 -6.43 9.07 -11.80
C MET A 13 -5.12 9.72 -11.31
N PRO A 14 -4.99 11.06 -11.38
CA PRO A 14 -3.84 11.76 -10.81
C PRO A 14 -3.97 11.81 -9.28
N LEU A 15 -3.24 10.95 -8.60
CA LEU A 15 -3.01 11.06 -7.15
C LEU A 15 -2.05 12.23 -6.90
N GLN A 16 -2.37 13.11 -5.94
CA GLN A 16 -1.49 14.23 -5.55
C GLN A 16 -0.29 13.73 -4.72
N LEU A 17 0.41 12.69 -5.20
CA LEU A 17 1.50 12.02 -4.49
C LEU A 17 2.65 12.97 -4.19
N ASP A 18 2.97 13.87 -5.11
CA ASP A 18 4.04 14.87 -4.92
C ASP A 18 3.77 15.77 -3.70
N ARG A 19 2.51 15.97 -3.35
CA ARG A 19 2.11 16.72 -2.15
C ARG A 19 2.04 15.85 -0.90
N LEU A 20 1.50 14.64 -1.02
CA LEU A 20 1.24 13.75 0.13
C LEU A 20 2.51 13.08 0.66
N LEU A 21 3.36 12.58 -0.24
CA LEU A 21 4.49 11.73 0.10
C LEU A 21 5.54 12.43 0.97
N PRO A 22 5.95 13.69 0.71
CA PRO A 22 6.92 14.37 1.58
C PRO A 22 6.43 14.50 3.02
N ALA A 23 5.15 14.78 3.23
CA ALA A 23 4.57 14.92 4.57
C ALA A 23 4.52 13.58 5.30
N LEU A 24 4.09 12.50 4.63
CA LEU A 24 4.08 11.16 5.19
C LEU A 24 5.49 10.66 5.52
N THR A 25 6.45 10.87 4.61
CA THR A 25 7.86 10.51 4.86
C THR A 25 8.39 11.19 6.14
N ALA A 26 8.19 12.51 6.27
CA ALA A 26 8.65 13.25 7.45
C ALA A 26 7.94 12.80 8.74
N GLN A 27 6.64 12.51 8.67
CA GLN A 27 5.88 11.99 9.81
C GLN A 27 6.42 10.63 10.26
N PHE A 28 6.69 9.72 9.32
CA PHE A 28 7.12 8.35 9.65
C PHE A 28 8.57 8.32 10.16
N GLU A 29 9.43 9.18 9.61
CA GLU A 29 10.81 9.36 10.07
C GLU A 29 10.89 9.75 11.54
N ALA A 30 9.95 10.57 12.02
CA ALA A 30 9.91 11.02 13.42
C ALA A 30 9.66 9.88 14.43
N GLY A 31 8.93 8.82 14.03
CA GLY A 31 8.62 7.65 14.88
C GLY A 31 9.56 6.46 14.69
N ALA A 32 10.30 6.42 13.57
CA ALA A 32 11.06 5.24 13.14
C ALA A 32 12.04 4.70 14.19
N ALA A 33 12.86 5.58 14.79
CA ALA A 33 13.86 5.17 15.78
C ALA A 33 13.25 4.60 17.07
N ALA A 34 12.10 5.14 17.49
CA ALA A 34 11.39 4.65 18.68
C ALA A 34 10.78 3.27 18.41
N HIS A 35 10.14 3.06 17.25
CA HIS A 35 9.59 1.75 16.89
C HIS A 35 10.67 0.67 16.79
N ASP A 36 11.83 1.00 16.23
CA ASP A 36 12.97 0.08 16.15
C ASP A 36 13.50 -0.30 17.54
N ALA A 37 13.77 0.70 18.39
CA ALA A 37 14.28 0.49 19.74
C ALA A 37 13.31 -0.29 20.64
N ASP A 38 12.02 0.02 20.57
CA ASP A 38 10.99 -0.55 21.44
C ASP A 38 10.34 -1.81 20.85
N SER A 39 10.71 -2.20 19.62
CA SER A 39 10.10 -3.32 18.88
C SER A 39 8.57 -3.22 18.80
N THR A 40 8.06 -2.02 18.55
CA THR A 40 6.62 -1.74 18.46
C THR A 40 6.15 -1.66 17.01
N PHE A 41 4.85 -1.87 16.79
CA PHE A 41 4.23 -1.77 15.47
C PHE A 41 3.71 -0.34 15.22
N PRO A 42 4.01 0.28 14.05
CA PRO A 42 3.68 1.68 13.77
C PRO A 42 2.23 1.84 13.27
N PHE A 43 1.24 1.59 14.12
CA PHE A 43 -0.19 1.67 13.78
C PHE A 43 -0.60 3.01 13.17
N GLU A 44 -0.04 4.10 13.69
CA GLU A 44 -0.25 5.48 13.23
C GLU A 44 0.17 5.69 11.77
N ASN A 45 1.22 4.99 11.31
CA ASN A 45 1.67 5.09 9.93
C ASN A 45 0.62 4.48 8.99
N PHE A 46 0.04 3.33 9.37
CA PHE A 46 -1.01 2.69 8.59
C PHE A 46 -2.32 3.49 8.62
N ALA A 47 -2.66 4.13 9.74
CA ALA A 47 -3.80 5.03 9.81
C ALA A 47 -3.62 6.22 8.83
N ALA A 48 -2.45 6.85 8.82
CA ALA A 48 -2.15 7.94 7.89
C ALA A 48 -2.17 7.49 6.41
N LEU A 49 -1.66 6.29 6.12
CA LEU A 49 -1.75 5.69 4.78
C LEU A 49 -3.20 5.40 4.38
N LYS A 50 -4.06 4.99 5.32
CA LYS A 50 -5.49 4.75 5.09
C LYS A 50 -6.21 6.06 4.75
N ASP A 51 -5.99 7.10 5.55
CA ASP A 51 -6.60 8.41 5.37
C ASP A 51 -6.16 9.08 4.05
N ALA A 52 -4.92 8.82 3.63
CA ALA A 52 -4.40 9.24 2.33
C ALA A 52 -4.90 8.39 1.14
N GLY A 53 -5.70 7.34 1.39
CA GLY A 53 -6.19 6.41 0.36
C GLY A 53 -5.10 5.52 -0.25
N LEU A 54 -3.95 5.38 0.44
CA LEU A 54 -2.79 4.66 -0.06
C LEU A 54 -2.80 3.17 0.30
N LEU A 55 -3.51 2.71 1.35
CA LEU A 55 -3.55 1.27 1.68
C LEU A 55 -4.17 0.40 0.58
N ALA A 56 -5.24 0.88 -0.06
CA ALA A 56 -5.95 0.18 -1.12
C ALA A 56 -5.44 0.56 -2.53
N LEU A 57 -4.24 1.14 -2.63
CA LEU A 57 -3.73 1.74 -3.86
C LEU A 57 -3.70 0.77 -5.06
N THR A 58 -3.30 -0.48 -4.85
CA THR A 58 -3.24 -1.51 -5.92
C THR A 58 -4.47 -2.41 -5.99
N ALA A 59 -5.46 -2.23 -5.11
CA ALA A 59 -6.66 -3.06 -5.10
C ALA A 59 -7.54 -2.78 -6.33
N PRO A 60 -8.34 -3.76 -6.78
CA PRO A 60 -9.24 -3.59 -7.94
C PRO A 60 -10.28 -2.48 -7.71
N ARG A 61 -10.62 -1.73 -8.77
CA ARG A 61 -11.56 -0.60 -8.68
C ARG A 61 -12.97 -1.03 -8.30
N GLU A 62 -13.39 -2.19 -8.78
CA GLU A 62 -14.70 -2.79 -8.48
C GLU A 62 -14.87 -3.15 -7.00
N LEU A 63 -13.78 -3.16 -6.23
CA LEU A 63 -13.76 -3.36 -4.79
C LEU A 63 -13.47 -2.06 -4.01
N GLY A 64 -13.44 -0.89 -4.68
CA GLY A 64 -13.15 0.41 -4.07
C GLY A 64 -11.67 0.80 -4.05
N GLY A 65 -10.81 0.01 -4.69
CA GLY A 65 -9.36 0.24 -4.74
C GLY A 65 -8.89 1.24 -5.80
N GLY A 66 -7.60 1.58 -5.73
CA GLY A 66 -6.97 2.54 -6.63
C GLY A 66 -6.56 1.99 -8.01
N ALA A 67 -6.45 0.66 -8.16
CA ALA A 67 -5.87 -0.01 -9.33
C ALA A 67 -4.64 0.73 -9.88
N ALA A 68 -3.72 1.09 -8.99
CA ALA A 68 -2.49 1.78 -9.33
C ALA A 68 -1.51 0.88 -10.08
N ASP A 69 -0.72 1.51 -10.94
CA ASP A 69 0.30 0.78 -11.67
C ASP A 69 1.55 0.49 -10.80
N LEU A 70 2.45 -0.37 -11.30
CA LEU A 70 3.66 -0.74 -10.56
C LEU A 70 4.56 0.48 -10.32
N LYS A 71 4.61 1.39 -11.30
CA LYS A 71 5.38 2.64 -11.18
C LYS A 71 4.87 3.50 -10.04
N THR A 72 3.55 3.67 -9.94
CA THR A 72 2.87 4.44 -8.90
C THR A 72 3.04 3.78 -7.54
N ALA A 73 2.81 2.47 -7.45
CA ALA A 73 3.04 1.70 -6.22
C ALA A 73 4.49 1.83 -5.73
N LEU A 74 5.46 1.73 -6.63
CA LEU A 74 6.89 1.87 -6.31
C LEU A 74 7.25 3.29 -5.86
N THR A 75 6.65 4.33 -6.43
CA THR A 75 6.82 5.71 -5.97
C THR A 75 6.40 5.86 -4.52
N VAL A 76 5.23 5.31 -4.15
CA VAL A 76 4.75 5.34 -2.76
C VAL A 76 5.64 4.52 -1.84
N ILE A 77 5.96 3.27 -2.20
CA ILE A 77 6.83 2.40 -1.38
C ILE A 77 8.18 3.07 -1.12
N ARG A 78 8.81 3.68 -2.14
CA ARG A 78 10.10 4.37 -1.98
C ARG A 78 10.03 5.56 -1.03
N ALA A 79 8.93 6.32 -1.06
CA ALA A 79 8.77 7.46 -0.15
C ALA A 79 8.54 6.99 1.30
N VAL A 80 7.69 5.97 1.50
CA VAL A 80 7.46 5.37 2.82
C VAL A 80 8.74 4.77 3.37
N ALA A 81 9.50 4.02 2.55
CA ALA A 81 10.75 3.38 2.95
C ALA A 81 11.85 4.37 3.37
N ARG A 82 11.81 5.61 2.86
CA ARG A 82 12.73 6.67 3.29
C ARG A 82 12.43 7.15 4.71
N GLY A 83 11.17 7.13 5.12
CA GLY A 83 10.76 7.53 6.46
C GLY A 83 10.86 6.37 7.45
N GLU A 84 10.24 5.23 7.11
CA GLU A 84 10.20 4.05 7.98
C GLU A 84 10.17 2.75 7.14
N PRO A 85 11.28 2.00 7.07
CA PRO A 85 11.40 0.80 6.23
C PRO A 85 10.46 -0.37 6.58
N ALA A 86 10.13 -0.59 7.84
CA ALA A 86 9.26 -1.69 8.26
C ALA A 86 7.82 -1.49 7.77
N THR A 87 7.31 -0.25 7.85
CA THR A 87 6.02 0.17 7.30
C THR A 87 6.01 -0.08 5.79
N ALA A 88 7.09 0.29 5.09
CA ALA A 88 7.19 0.08 3.65
C ALA A 88 7.17 -1.40 3.25
N LEU A 89 7.80 -2.28 4.05
CA LEU A 89 7.76 -3.73 3.83
C LEU A 89 6.33 -4.27 3.93
N VAL A 90 5.63 -3.95 5.03
CA VAL A 90 4.23 -4.40 5.24
C VAL A 90 3.30 -3.82 4.17
N LEU A 91 3.47 -2.54 3.81
CA LEU A 91 2.72 -1.91 2.72
C LEU A 91 2.96 -2.60 1.38
N THR A 92 4.21 -2.99 1.09
CA THR A 92 4.55 -3.75 -0.12
C THR A 92 3.83 -5.09 -0.13
N MET A 93 3.82 -5.81 0.99
CA MET A 93 3.07 -7.07 1.10
C MET A 93 1.57 -6.85 0.86
N GLN A 94 0.97 -5.82 1.48
CA GLN A 94 -0.43 -5.44 1.25
C GLN A 94 -0.70 -5.21 -0.24
N TYR A 95 0.16 -4.46 -0.92
CA TYR A 95 -0.01 -4.16 -2.34
C TYR A 95 0.03 -5.40 -3.23
N LEU A 96 0.91 -6.35 -2.92
CA LEU A 96 0.99 -7.63 -3.64
C LEU A 96 -0.29 -8.44 -3.43
N PHE A 97 -0.79 -8.52 -2.18
CA PHE A 97 -2.06 -9.21 -1.90
C PHE A 97 -3.23 -8.54 -2.62
N HIS A 98 -3.37 -7.22 -2.53
CA HIS A 98 -4.41 -6.46 -3.20
C HIS A 98 -4.38 -6.62 -4.72
N ALA A 99 -3.20 -6.53 -5.34
CA ALA A 99 -3.07 -6.68 -6.78
C ALA A 99 -3.44 -8.11 -7.25
N SER A 100 -3.19 -9.13 -6.42
CA SER A 100 -3.55 -10.52 -6.73
C SER A 100 -5.07 -10.78 -6.78
N LEU A 101 -5.89 -9.88 -6.20
CA LEU A 101 -7.35 -10.05 -6.18
C LEU A 101 -8.00 -9.89 -7.56
N ALA A 102 -7.36 -9.15 -8.47
CA ALA A 102 -7.82 -8.98 -9.84
C ALA A 102 -7.74 -10.29 -10.65
N ASP A 103 -6.75 -11.13 -10.36
CA ASP A 103 -6.46 -12.36 -11.11
C ASP A 103 -7.19 -13.59 -10.55
N GLY A 104 -8.22 -13.38 -9.72
CA GLY A 104 -9.04 -14.48 -9.22
C GLY A 104 -8.31 -15.42 -8.28
N ALA A 105 -7.29 -14.94 -7.55
CA ALA A 105 -6.74 -15.64 -6.40
C ALA A 105 -7.88 -16.23 -5.55
N GLU A 106 -7.69 -17.44 -5.00
CA GLU A 106 -8.70 -18.32 -4.36
C GLU A 106 -9.34 -17.76 -3.08
N TRP A 107 -9.67 -16.47 -3.07
CA TRP A 107 -10.35 -15.78 -2.01
C TRP A 107 -11.86 -15.95 -2.22
N PRO A 108 -12.59 -16.49 -1.22
CA PRO A 108 -14.04 -16.47 -1.22
C PRO A 108 -14.57 -15.05 -1.46
N PRO A 109 -15.58 -14.84 -2.32
CA PRO A 109 -16.08 -13.50 -2.66
C PRO A 109 -16.45 -12.63 -1.45
N ALA A 110 -16.95 -13.25 -0.38
CA ALA A 110 -17.30 -12.56 0.86
C ALA A 110 -16.09 -11.95 1.59
N LEU A 111 -14.89 -12.51 1.43
CA LEU A 111 -13.67 -12.03 2.09
C LEU A 111 -12.98 -10.92 1.30
N ARG A 112 -13.14 -10.89 -0.02
CA ARG A 112 -12.46 -9.90 -0.88
C ARG A 112 -12.80 -8.45 -0.51
N ARG A 113 -14.07 -8.17 -0.23
CA ARG A 113 -14.50 -6.82 0.20
C ARG A 113 -13.98 -6.44 1.58
N ARG A 114 -14.02 -7.37 2.53
CA ARG A 114 -13.65 -7.12 3.94
C ARG A 114 -12.17 -6.77 4.15
N VAL A 115 -11.29 -7.19 3.25
CA VAL A 115 -9.84 -6.94 3.37
C VAL A 115 -9.41 -5.62 2.73
N ILE A 116 -10.28 -5.03 1.91
CA ILE A 116 -10.01 -3.76 1.22
C ILE A 116 -10.53 -2.55 2.00
N GLU A 117 -11.62 -2.72 2.76
CA GLU A 117 -12.20 -1.70 3.67
C GLU A 117 -11.28 -1.38 4.88
#